data_AF-A0A9D5ZH04-F1
#
_entry.id   AF-A0A9D5ZH04-F1
#
_cell.length_a   1.000
_cell.length_b   1.000
_cell.length_c   1.000
_cell.angle_alpha   90.00
_cell.angle_beta   90.00
_cell.angle_gamma   90.00
#
_symmetry.space_group_name_H-M   'P 1'
#
loop_
_entity.id
_entity.type
_entity.pdbx_description
1 polymer ?
#
loop_
_entity_poly.entity_id
_entity_poly.type
_entity_poly.pdbx_seq_one_letter_code
_entity_poly.pdbx_strand_id
1 'polypeptide(L)'
;GFATGLLAASIAVGGFIGVPAMIYVLGVPAIMATATELVVAFVMGAGGSLLYAWDGYVDIRLAMIILAGSLFGVQIGAIGTTYVKDWVVKLIMATIMLIVLVSRFFKVPVYLSNLDLIEKLPAATSELLSNISFGLLALALLTGAVSILVALVKGMAEDKRAKAEAEAAAAAAAAEPSQA
;
A
#
# COMPACT_ATOMS: atom_id res chain seq x y z
N GLY A 1 18.23 -7.05 -8.55
CA GLY A 1 18.96 -8.02 -7.70
C GLY A 1 19.75 -7.30 -6.64
N PHE A 2 21.04 -7.09 -6.86
CA PHE A 2 21.92 -6.45 -5.86
C PHE A 2 21.57 -4.99 -5.58
N ALA A 3 21.47 -4.14 -6.61
CA ALA A 3 21.17 -2.72 -6.45
C ALA A 3 19.78 -2.47 -5.81
N THR A 4 18.76 -3.21 -6.26
CA THR A 4 17.41 -3.12 -5.70
C THR A 4 17.36 -3.61 -4.25
N GLY A 5 18.10 -4.68 -3.92
CA GLY A 5 18.22 -5.18 -2.54
C GLY A 5 18.93 -4.19 -1.61
N LEU A 6 20.01 -3.55 -2.08
CA LEU A 6 20.72 -2.52 -1.33
C LEU A 6 19.83 -1.29 -1.07
N LEU A 7 19.09 -0.83 -2.09
CA LEU A 7 18.14 0.27 -1.96
C LEU A 7 16.95 -0.11 -1.06
N ALA A 8 16.45 -1.34 -1.17
CA ALA A 8 15.41 -1.85 -0.29
C ALA A 8 15.87 -1.86 1.18
N ALA A 9 17.13 -2.21 1.45
CA ALA A 9 17.66 -2.33 2.81
C ALA A 9 17.95 -0.97 3.44
N SER A 10 18.43 -0.02 2.64
CA SER A 10 18.89 1.28 3.13
C SER A 10 17.78 2.32 3.26
N ILE A 11 16.84 2.36 2.31
CA ILE A 11 15.82 3.41 2.23
C ILE A 11 14.39 2.87 2.14
N ALA A 12 14.18 1.56 2.27
CA ALA A 12 12.88 0.91 2.15
C ALA A 12 12.13 1.19 0.82
N VAL A 13 12.87 1.45 -0.26
CA VAL A 13 12.31 1.76 -1.60
C VAL A 13 12.13 0.49 -2.46
N GLY A 14 12.37 -0.69 -1.88
CA GLY A 14 12.38 -1.99 -2.58
C GLY A 14 11.16 -2.22 -3.46
N GLY A 15 9.96 -2.18 -2.90
CA GLY A 15 8.72 -2.42 -3.66
C GLY A 15 8.39 -1.35 -4.70
N PHE A 16 8.81 -0.10 -4.51
CA PHE A 16 8.51 0.99 -5.45
C PHE A 16 9.25 0.81 -6.79
N ILE A 17 10.49 0.34 -6.75
CA ILE A 17 11.29 0.07 -7.95
C ILE A 17 11.17 -1.39 -8.37
N GLY A 18 11.13 -2.31 -7.40
CA GLY A 18 11.13 -3.75 -7.59
C GLY A 18 9.87 -4.26 -8.29
N VAL A 19 8.66 -3.87 -7.85
CA VAL A 19 7.41 -4.33 -8.47
C VAL A 19 7.32 -3.89 -9.94
N PRO A 20 7.48 -2.60 -10.30
CA PRO A 20 7.40 -2.19 -11.70
C PRO A 20 8.53 -2.78 -12.57
N ALA A 21 9.75 -2.92 -12.03
CA ALA A 21 10.83 -3.55 -12.77
C ALA A 21 10.51 -5.01 -13.10
N MET A 22 9.96 -5.78 -12.15
CA MET A 22 9.55 -7.17 -12.43
C MET A 22 8.42 -7.25 -13.45
N ILE A 23 7.45 -6.33 -13.41
CA ILE A 23 6.32 -6.32 -14.35
C ILE A 23 6.76 -5.89 -15.75
N TYR A 24 7.45 -4.76 -15.88
CA TYR A 24 7.73 -4.14 -17.17
C TYR A 24 9.04 -4.59 -17.81
N VAL A 25 10.06 -4.92 -17.01
CA VAL A 25 11.36 -5.37 -17.54
C VAL A 25 11.41 -6.88 -17.68
N LEU A 26 10.91 -7.62 -16.70
CA LEU A 26 10.96 -9.08 -16.67
C LEU A 26 9.67 -9.77 -17.13
N GLY A 27 8.58 -9.01 -17.34
CA GLY A 27 7.30 -9.57 -17.80
C GLY A 27 6.57 -10.45 -16.79
N VAL A 28 6.92 -10.33 -15.50
CA VAL A 28 6.33 -11.16 -14.43
C VAL A 28 4.90 -10.68 -14.13
N PRO A 29 3.92 -11.58 -13.94
CA PRO A 29 2.56 -11.19 -13.56
C PRO A 29 2.54 -10.33 -12.29
N ALA A 30 1.71 -9.29 -12.27
CA ALA A 30 1.67 -8.29 -11.19
C ALA A 30 1.41 -8.88 -9.79
N ILE A 31 0.60 -9.96 -9.72
CA ILE A 31 0.31 -10.66 -8.46
C ILE A 31 1.58 -11.34 -7.93
N MET A 32 2.36 -12.00 -8.80
CA MET A 32 3.60 -12.66 -8.41
C MET A 32 4.66 -11.64 -8.01
N ALA A 33 4.81 -10.55 -8.78
CA ALA A 33 5.76 -9.49 -8.48
C ALA A 33 5.49 -8.86 -7.10
N THR A 34 4.23 -8.54 -6.81
CA THR A 34 3.83 -7.96 -5.51
C THR A 34 4.02 -8.95 -4.36
N ALA A 35 3.69 -10.22 -4.57
CA ALA A 35 3.87 -11.26 -3.56
C ALA A 35 5.36 -11.47 -3.22
N THR A 36 6.24 -11.49 -4.22
CA THR A 36 7.69 -11.60 -4.02
C THR A 36 8.23 -10.42 -3.22
N GLU A 37 7.84 -9.19 -3.55
CA GLU A 37 8.28 -8.00 -2.79
C GLU A 37 7.79 -8.00 -1.35
N LEU A 38 6.60 -8.54 -1.07
CA LEU A 38 6.11 -8.70 0.31
C LEU A 38 6.99 -9.65 1.12
N VAL A 39 7.40 -10.78 0.53
CA VAL A 39 8.32 -11.73 1.18
C VAL A 39 9.69 -11.10 1.42
N VAL A 40 10.22 -10.36 0.43
CA VAL A 40 11.49 -9.64 0.55
C VAL A 40 11.42 -8.61 1.68
N ALA A 41 10.37 -7.78 1.71
CA ALA A 41 10.16 -6.79 2.77
C ALA A 41 10.05 -7.45 4.16
N PHE A 42 9.38 -8.60 4.27
CA PHE A 42 9.28 -9.34 5.52
C PHE A 42 10.66 -9.84 5.99
N VAL A 43 11.42 -10.52 5.13
CA VAL A 43 12.75 -11.06 5.51
C VAL A 43 13.70 -9.94 5.90
N MET A 44 13.72 -8.85 5.13
CA MET A 44 14.57 -7.69 5.41
C MET A 44 14.16 -6.96 6.69
N GLY A 45 12.86 -6.76 6.89
CA GLY A 45 12.32 -6.12 8.10
C GLY A 45 12.57 -6.96 9.36
N ALA A 46 12.40 -8.28 9.29
CA ALA A 46 12.66 -9.19 10.39
C ALA A 46 14.16 -9.25 10.72
N GLY A 47 15.02 -9.41 9.72
CA GLY A 47 16.47 -9.42 9.89
C GLY A 47 16.97 -8.10 10.49
N GLY A 48 16.54 -6.96 9.93
CA GLY A 48 16.90 -5.64 10.46
C GLY A 48 16.43 -5.45 11.90
N SER A 49 15.17 -5.79 12.19
CA SER A 49 14.62 -5.67 13.55
C SER A 49 15.37 -6.51 14.58
N LEU A 50 15.77 -7.74 14.23
CA LEU A 50 16.54 -8.62 15.11
C LEU A 50 17.95 -8.08 15.37
N LEU A 51 18.64 -7.60 14.33
CA LEU A 51 19.98 -7.02 14.46
C LEU A 51 19.94 -5.79 15.37
N TYR A 52 19.02 -4.85 15.13
CA TYR A 52 18.87 -3.67 15.99
C TYR A 52 18.40 -4.01 17.40
N ALA A 53 17.63 -5.09 17.57
CA ALA A 53 17.21 -5.55 18.89
C ALA A 53 18.38 -6.11 19.70
N TRP A 54 19.32 -6.83 19.05
CA TRP A 54 20.55 -7.29 19.70
C TRP A 54 21.44 -6.15 20.17
N ASP A 55 21.52 -5.08 19.39
CA ASP A 55 22.30 -3.89 19.74
C ASP A 55 21.58 -2.99 20.79
N GLY A 56 20.38 -3.37 21.24
CA GLY A 56 19.63 -2.64 22.27
C GLY A 56 18.95 -1.36 21.78
N TYR A 57 18.83 -1.14 20.47
CA TYR A 57 18.21 0.06 19.88
C TYR A 57 16.69 -0.05 19.70
N VAL A 58 16.08 -1.18 20.09
CA VAL A 58 14.64 -1.44 19.90
C VAL A 58 13.88 -1.30 21.22
N ASP A 59 12.96 -0.33 21.27
CA ASP A 59 11.96 -0.25 22.34
C ASP A 59 10.86 -1.28 22.11
N ILE A 60 10.89 -2.36 22.88
CA ILE A 60 9.92 -3.47 22.80
C ILE A 60 8.50 -3.00 23.11
N ARG A 61 8.32 -2.02 24.01
CA ARG A 61 6.97 -1.50 24.34
C ARG A 61 6.37 -0.79 23.14
N LEU A 62 7.15 0.10 22.51
CA LEU A 62 6.69 0.82 21.31
C LEU A 62 6.49 -0.14 20.13
N ALA A 63 7.40 -1.09 19.94
CA ALA A 63 7.28 -2.11 18.91
C ALA A 63 5.98 -2.92 19.05
N MET A 64 5.63 -3.35 20.26
CA MET A 64 4.39 -4.10 20.50
C MET A 64 3.13 -3.28 20.20
N ILE A 65 3.13 -1.98 20.51
CA ILE A 65 1.99 -1.08 20.19
C ILE A 65 1.82 -0.95 18.67
N ILE A 66 2.92 -0.76 17.93
CA ILE A 66 2.90 -0.65 16.47
C ILE A 66 2.45 -1.98 15.84
N LEU A 67 2.96 -3.11 16.34
CA LEU A 67 2.57 -4.44 15.87
C LEU A 67 1.09 -4.73 16.11
N ALA A 68 0.54 -4.36 17.27
CA ALA A 68 -0.88 -4.53 17.55
C ALA A 68 -1.77 -3.75 16.57
N GLY A 69 -1.41 -2.48 16.30
CA GLY A 69 -2.11 -1.67 15.31
C GLY A 69 -2.00 -2.24 13.88
N SER A 70 -0.80 -2.67 13.49
CA SER A 70 -0.55 -3.28 12.18
C SER A 70 -1.33 -4.59 12.00
N LEU A 71 -1.34 -5.47 13.01
CA LEU A 71 -2.03 -6.75 12.94
C LEU A 71 -3.54 -6.57 12.69
N PHE A 72 -4.16 -5.59 13.34
CA PHE A 72 -5.56 -5.25 13.10
C PHE A 72 -5.78 -4.72 11.67
N GLY A 73 -4.93 -3.80 11.22
CA GLY A 73 -5.01 -3.23 9.87
C GLY A 73 -4.81 -4.27 8.76
N VAL A 74 -3.85 -5.19 8.93
CA VAL A 74 -3.54 -6.24 7.95
C VAL A 74 -4.69 -7.23 7.82
N GLN A 75 -5.36 -7.60 8.91
CA GLN A 75 -6.53 -8.50 8.84
C GLN A 75 -7.68 -7.88 8.05
N ILE A 76 -8.00 -6.61 8.32
CA ILE A 76 -9.03 -5.88 7.55
C ILE A 76 -8.61 -5.75 6.08
N GLY A 77 -7.33 -5.44 5.83
CA GLY A 77 -6.78 -5.34 4.48
C GLY A 77 -6.89 -6.67 3.71
N ALA A 78 -6.53 -7.79 4.34
CA ALA A 78 -6.61 -9.12 3.74
C ALA A 78 -8.04 -9.48 3.35
N ILE A 79 -9.01 -9.24 4.24
CA ILE A 79 -10.43 -9.43 3.95
C ILE A 79 -10.87 -8.50 2.82
N GLY A 80 -10.43 -7.23 2.82
CA GLY A 80 -10.75 -6.29 1.75
C GLY A 80 -10.31 -6.75 0.38
N THR A 81 -9.12 -7.33 0.28
CA THR A 81 -8.58 -7.80 -1.01
C THR A 81 -9.31 -9.01 -1.60
N THR A 82 -10.07 -9.78 -0.81
CA THR A 82 -10.83 -10.92 -1.36
C THR A 82 -12.13 -10.50 -2.05
N TYR A 83 -12.71 -9.35 -1.68
CA TYR A 83 -13.95 -8.84 -2.27
C TYR A 83 -13.74 -7.81 -3.38
N VAL A 84 -12.51 -7.33 -3.57
CA VAL A 84 -12.20 -6.25 -4.52
C VAL A 84 -11.51 -6.81 -5.77
N LYS A 85 -11.95 -6.35 -6.94
CA LYS A 85 -11.38 -6.72 -8.23
C LYS A 85 -9.93 -6.21 -8.35
N ASP A 86 -9.03 -7.03 -8.90
CA ASP A 86 -7.59 -6.73 -9.06
C ASP A 86 -7.29 -5.37 -9.72
N TRP A 87 -8.06 -4.99 -10.74
CA TRP A 87 -7.89 -3.70 -11.42
C TRP A 87 -8.19 -2.49 -10.52
N VAL A 88 -9.13 -2.62 -9.58
CA VAL A 88 -9.49 -1.55 -8.63
C VAL A 88 -8.35 -1.36 -7.62
N VAL A 89 -7.76 -2.45 -7.14
CA VAL A 89 -6.59 -2.42 -6.24
C VAL A 89 -5.43 -1.69 -6.93
N LYS A 90 -5.15 -2.03 -8.19
CA LYS A 90 -4.11 -1.35 -9.00
C LYS A 90 -4.40 0.15 -9.16
N LEU A 91 -5.65 0.54 -9.39
CA LEU A 91 -6.03 1.95 -9.57
C LEU A 91 -5.89 2.75 -8.28
N ILE A 92 -6.29 2.17 -7.14
CA ILE A 92 -6.12 2.79 -5.81
C ILE A 92 -4.63 3.01 -5.52
N MET A 93 -3.81 1.96 -5.70
CA MET A 93 -2.37 2.03 -5.51
C MET A 93 -1.71 3.09 -6.40
N ALA A 94 -2.07 3.12 -7.69
CA ALA A 94 -1.55 4.12 -8.62
C ALA A 94 -1.91 5.55 -8.20
N THR A 95 -3.15 5.77 -7.74
CA THR A 95 -3.63 7.09 -7.31
C THR A 95 -2.86 7.57 -6.07
N ILE A 96 -2.74 6.73 -5.04
CA ILE A 96 -2.00 7.07 -3.81
C ILE A 96 -0.53 7.35 -4.15
N MET A 97 0.11 6.49 -4.95
CA MET A 97 1.51 6.66 -5.34
C MET A 97 1.75 7.96 -6.10
N LEU A 98 0.84 8.36 -6.98
CA LEU A 98 0.98 9.61 -7.74
C LEU A 98 0.89 10.83 -6.82
N ILE A 99 -0.03 10.84 -5.86
CA ILE A 99 -0.14 11.92 -4.87
C ILE A 99 1.14 11.98 -4.00
N VAL A 100 1.65 10.83 -3.56
CA VAL A 100 2.89 10.75 -2.77
C VAL A 100 4.10 11.22 -3.57
N LEU A 101 4.18 10.88 -4.86
CA LEU A 101 5.25 11.33 -5.75
C LEU A 101 5.27 12.86 -5.83
N VAL A 102 4.11 13.47 -6.08
CA VAL A 102 3.95 14.93 -6.11
C VAL A 102 4.34 15.53 -4.75
N SER A 103 3.89 14.94 -3.64
CA SER A 103 4.28 15.37 -2.30
C SER A 103 5.80 15.36 -2.10
N ARG A 104 6.50 14.31 -2.54
CA ARG A 104 7.95 14.18 -2.33
C ARG A 104 8.73 15.13 -3.22
N PHE A 105 8.24 15.41 -4.42
CA PHE A 105 8.81 16.42 -5.31
C PHE A 105 8.93 17.79 -4.61
N PHE A 106 7.89 18.22 -3.88
CA PHE A 106 7.95 19.48 -3.12
C PHE A 106 8.87 19.43 -1.89
N LYS A 107 9.08 18.24 -1.30
CA LYS A 107 9.90 18.11 -0.08
C LYS A 107 11.39 17.95 -0.36
N VAL A 108 11.77 17.45 -1.54
CA VAL A 108 13.18 17.26 -1.94
C VAL A 108 14.00 18.56 -1.88
N PRO A 109 13.55 19.71 -2.43
CA PRO A 109 14.30 20.98 -2.31
C PRO A 109 14.54 21.41 -0.85
N VAL A 110 13.58 21.15 0.04
CA VAL A 110 13.71 21.45 1.47
C VAL A 110 14.81 20.60 2.11
N TYR A 111 14.88 19.30 1.78
CA TYR A 111 15.96 18.43 2.26
C TYR A 111 17.33 18.85 1.73
N LEU A 112 17.43 19.21 0.45
CA LEU A 112 18.69 19.67 -0.15
C LEU A 112 19.18 20.98 0.49
N SER A 113 18.27 21.90 0.81
CA SER A 113 18.61 23.13 1.53
C SER A 113 19.07 22.88 2.96
N ASN A 114 18.50 21.89 3.66
CA ASN A 114 18.93 21.51 5.01
C ASN A 114 20.29 20.82 5.03
N LEU A 115 20.67 20.19 3.91
CA LEU A 115 21.96 19.51 3.72
C LEU A 115 23.06 20.45 3.19
N ASP A 116 22.80 21.76 3.08
CA ASP A 116 23.75 22.77 2.54
C ASP A 116 24.22 22.47 1.09
N LEU A 117 23.45 21.67 0.34
CA LEU A 117 23.75 21.30 -1.06
C LEU A 117 23.22 22.30 -2.07
N ILE A 118 22.28 23.15 -1.66
CA ILE A 118 21.74 24.29 -2.43
C ILE A 118 21.72 25.53 -1.55
N GLU A 119 21.59 26.71 -2.17
CA GLU A 119 21.39 27.97 -1.44
C GLU A 119 20.23 27.84 -0.44
N LYS A 120 20.45 28.33 0.78
CA LYS A 120 19.46 28.21 1.86
C LYS A 120 18.18 28.92 1.45
N LEU A 121 17.12 28.13 1.34
CA LEU A 121 15.79 28.65 1.07
C LEU A 121 15.36 29.57 2.23
N PRO A 122 14.70 30.71 1.94
CA PRO A 122 14.09 31.53 2.96
C PRO A 122 13.14 30.69 3.84
N ALA A 123 13.11 30.95 5.15
CA ALA A 123 12.32 30.17 6.11
C ALA A 123 10.82 30.06 5.72
N ALA A 124 10.26 31.12 5.14
CA ALA A 124 8.88 31.12 4.65
C ALA A 124 8.66 30.15 3.47
N THR A 125 9.65 29.96 2.59
CA THR A 125 9.55 29.08 1.42
C THR A 125 9.72 27.62 1.82
N SER A 126 10.63 27.32 2.75
CA SER A 126 10.80 25.95 3.25
C SER A 126 9.59 25.47 4.07
N GLU A 127 9.01 26.36 4.89
CA GLU A 127 7.79 26.08 5.64
C GLU A 127 6.59 25.86 4.70
N LEU A 128 6.40 26.72 3.69
CA LEU A 128 5.32 26.58 2.71
C LEU A 128 5.43 25.28 1.92
N LEU A 129 6.62 24.92 1.41
CA LEU A 129 6.84 23.64 0.71
C LEU A 129 6.59 22.43 1.63
N SER A 130 7.02 22.51 2.89
CA SER A 130 6.81 21.43 3.86
C SER A 130 5.33 21.24 4.19
N ASN A 131 4.60 22.33 4.39
CA ASN A 131 3.16 22.30 4.68
C ASN A 131 2.35 21.80 3.47
N ILE A 132 2.71 22.20 2.26
CA ILE A 132 2.11 21.66 1.02
C ILE A 132 2.36 20.15 0.93
N SER A 133 3.60 19.70 1.15
CA SER A 133 3.90 18.27 1.15
C SER A 133 3.12 17.52 2.23
N PHE A 134 3.01 18.08 3.44
CA PHE A 134 2.24 17.45 4.51
C PHE A 134 0.75 17.36 4.17
N GLY A 135 0.18 18.43 3.59
CA GLY A 135 -1.20 18.45 3.11
C GLY A 135 -1.45 17.40 2.02
N LEU A 136 -0.53 17.26 1.06
CA LEU A 136 -0.62 16.23 0.03
C LEU A 136 -0.54 14.81 0.62
N LEU A 137 0.28 14.57 1.65
CA LEU A 137 0.32 13.28 2.35
C LEU A 137 -0.99 13.01 3.09
N ALA A 138 -1.57 14.01 3.75
CA ALA A 138 -2.86 13.88 4.40
C ALA A 138 -3.97 13.55 3.38
N LEU A 139 -3.96 14.22 2.22
CA LEU A 139 -4.86 13.90 1.12
C LEU A 139 -4.65 12.48 0.60
N ALA A 140 -3.41 12.04 0.38
CA ALA A 140 -3.12 10.67 -0.05
C ALA A 140 -3.68 9.63 0.93
N LEU A 141 -3.53 9.89 2.23
CA LEU A 141 -4.06 9.02 3.28
C LEU A 141 -5.59 8.98 3.26
N LEU A 142 -6.25 10.13 3.17
CA LEU A 142 -7.72 10.21 3.11
C LEU A 142 -8.27 9.56 1.85
N THR A 143 -7.71 9.86 0.68
CA THR A 143 -8.12 9.24 -0.59
C THR A 143 -7.90 7.73 -0.56
N GLY A 144 -6.77 7.27 -0.02
CA GLY A 144 -6.49 5.84 0.16
C GLY A 144 -7.50 5.17 1.08
N ALA A 145 -7.73 5.72 2.27
CA ALA A 145 -8.68 5.18 3.24
C ALA A 145 -10.11 5.12 2.66
N VAL A 146 -10.59 6.21 2.06
CA VAL A 146 -11.95 6.28 1.48
C VAL A 146 -12.08 5.31 0.32
N SER A 147 -11.12 5.26 -0.60
CA SER A 147 -11.21 4.39 -1.78
C SER A 147 -11.21 2.91 -1.40
N ILE A 148 -10.38 2.49 -0.43
CA ILE A 148 -10.37 1.12 0.10
C ILE A 148 -11.71 0.78 0.76
N LEU A 149 -12.23 1.68 1.59
CA LEU A 149 -13.48 1.44 2.32
C LEU A 149 -14.68 1.36 1.36
N VAL A 150 -14.74 2.24 0.36
CA VAL A 150 -15.76 2.20 -0.70
C VAL A 150 -15.63 0.93 -1.53
N ALA A 151 -14.42 0.53 -1.91
CA ALA A 151 -14.20 -0.69 -2.69
C ALA A 151 -14.64 -1.93 -1.91
N LEU A 152 -14.34 -1.98 -0.61
CA LEU A 152 -14.72 -3.07 0.29
C LEU A 152 -16.24 -3.17 0.45
N VAL A 153 -16.92 -2.03 0.69
CA VAL A 153 -18.39 -2.01 0.83
C VAL A 153 -19.08 -2.39 -0.47
N LYS A 154 -18.61 -1.87 -1.62
CA LYS A 154 -19.16 -2.24 -2.93
C LYS A 154 -18.92 -3.71 -3.25
N GLY A 155 -17.72 -4.23 -2.97
CA GLY A 155 -17.37 -5.64 -3.19
C GLY A 155 -18.26 -6.61 -2.38
N MET A 156 -18.51 -6.32 -1.10
CA MET A 156 -19.42 -7.13 -0.28
C MET A 156 -20.89 -7.02 -0.73
N ALA A 157 -21.33 -5.86 -1.20
CA ALA A 157 -22.68 -5.67 -1.72
C ALA A 157 -22.90 -6.43 -3.05
N GLU A 158 -21.89 -6.45 -3.93
CA GLU A 158 -21.90 -7.22 -5.18
C GLU A 158 -21.95 -8.74 -4.89
N ASP A 159 -21.19 -9.24 -3.92
CA ASP A 159 -21.20 -10.66 -3.53
C ASP A 159 -22.56 -11.10 -2.94
N LYS A 160 -23.17 -10.26 -2.09
CA LYS A 160 -24.52 -10.54 -1.56
C LYS A 160 -25.59 -10.57 -2.65
N ARG A 161 -25.51 -9.66 -3.62
CA ARG A 161 -26.44 -9.62 -4.77
C ARG A 161 -26.29 -10.84 -5.65
N ALA A 162 -25.06 -11.25 -5.96
CA ALA A 162 -24.79 -12.44 -6.75
C ALA A 162 -25.31 -13.72 -6.07
N LYS A 163 -25.17 -13.84 -4.75
CA LYS A 163 -25.75 -14.96 -3.99
C LYS A 163 -27.27 -14.95 -3.97
N ALA A 164 -27.89 -13.79 -3.76
CA ALA A 164 -29.34 -13.64 -3.79
C ALA A 164 -29.93 -13.94 -5.18
N GLU A 165 -29.25 -13.54 -6.26
CA GLU A 165 -29.64 -13.86 -7.64
C GLU A 165 -29.46 -15.36 -7.94
N ALA A 166 -28.39 -15.98 -7.46
CA ALA A 166 -28.18 -17.42 -7.60
C ALA A 166 -29.21 -18.25 -6.82
N GLU A 167 -29.56 -17.82 -5.60
CA GLU A 167 -30.62 -18.44 -4.80
C GLU A 167 -31.99 -18.26 -5.44
N ALA A 168 -32.30 -17.08 -5.99
CA ALA A 168 -33.54 -16.81 -6.72
C ALA A 168 -33.63 -17.63 -8.02
N ALA A 169 -32.53 -17.76 -8.77
CA ALA A 169 -32.46 -18.58 -9.97
C ALA A 169 -32.59 -20.08 -9.66
N ALA A 170 -31.97 -20.56 -8.57
CA ALA A 170 -32.11 -21.93 -8.10
C ALA A 170 -33.54 -22.23 -7.63
N ALA A 171 -34.18 -21.29 -6.93
CA ALA A 171 -35.57 -21.41 -6.51
C ALA A 171 -36.55 -21.40 -7.70
N ALA A 172 -36.29 -20.58 -8.72
CA ALA A 172 -37.06 -20.56 -9.96
C ALA A 172 -36.92 -21.87 -10.76
N ALA A 173 -35.70 -22.41 -10.87
CA ALA A 173 -35.43 -23.69 -11.53
C ALA A 173 -36.05 -24.90 -10.79
N ALA A 174 -36.17 -24.83 -9.46
CA ALA A 174 -36.83 -25.85 -8.65
C ALA A 174 -38.38 -25.77 -8.72
N ALA A 175 -38.94 -24.68 -9.24
CA ALA A 175 -40.38 -24.42 -9.32
C ALA A 175 -41.02 -24.78 -10.68
N GLU A 176 -40.26 -25.34 -11.63
CA GLU A 176 -40.81 -25.96 -12.85
C GLU A 176 -40.99 -27.49 -12.64
N PRO A 177 -42.14 -27.97 -12.14
CA PRO A 177 -42.47 -29.37 -12.20
C PRO A 177 -42.95 -29.70 -13.62
N SER A 178 -42.22 -30.61 -14.28
CA SER A 178 -42.80 -31.67 -15.11
C SER A 178 -44.00 -31.27 -16.00
N GLN A 179 -43.77 -30.49 -17.06
CA GLN A 179 -44.61 -30.61 -18.26
C GLN A 179 -44.02 -31.72 -19.15
N ALA A 180 -44.36 -32.95 -18.82
CA ALA A 180 -44.24 -34.12 -19.68
C ALA A 180 -45.42 -35.06 -19.38
#